data_AF-A0A925MVM6-F1
#
_entry.id   AF-A0A925MVM6-F1
#
_cell.length_a   1.000
_cell.length_b   1.000
_cell.length_c   1.000
_cell.angle_alpha   90.00
_cell.angle_beta   90.00
_cell.angle_gamma   90.00
#
_symmetry.space_group_name_H-M   'P 1'
#
loop_
_entity.id
_entity.type
_entity.pdbx_description
1 polymer ?
#
loop_
_entity_poly.entity_id
_entity_poly.type
_entity_poly.pdbx_seq_one_letter_code
_entity_poly.pdbx_strand_id
1 'polypeptide(L)'
;MTSIPQDRIDAILARHDELQRQMSGGDLAPEKFVQLSKEYAEVGRVAEAARELARLREEFAALGDMLADPELKEMAQAEAEALRDAIPAAERDLALRLLPRDS
;
A
#
# COMPACT_ATOMS: atom_id res chain seq x y z
N MET A 1 0.75 -18.75 2.33
CA MET A 1 0.21 -17.65 1.53
C MET A 1 1.39 -16.86 0.99
N THR A 2 1.41 -16.57 -0.30
CA THR A 2 2.55 -15.87 -0.93
C THR A 2 2.50 -14.41 -0.49
N SER A 3 3.42 -14.01 0.40
CA SER A 3 3.57 -12.62 0.83
C SER A 3 3.85 -11.72 -0.38
N ILE A 4 3.30 -10.51 -0.36
CA ILE A 4 3.50 -9.54 -1.45
C ILE A 4 4.88 -8.89 -1.26
N PRO A 5 5.79 -8.99 -2.25
CA PRO A 5 7.13 -8.41 -2.12
C PRO A 5 7.06 -6.88 -2.11
N GLN A 6 7.99 -6.24 -1.40
CA GLN A 6 8.07 -4.77 -1.31
C GLN A 6 8.20 -4.12 -2.68
N ASP A 7 8.98 -4.70 -3.59
CA ASP A 7 9.14 -4.20 -4.96
C ASP A 7 7.81 -4.06 -5.71
N ARG A 8 6.84 -4.95 -5.43
CA ARG A 8 5.52 -4.88 -6.04
C ARG A 8 4.70 -3.73 -5.47
N ILE A 9 4.80 -3.48 -4.17
CA ILE A 9 4.17 -2.32 -3.53
C ILE A 9 4.73 -1.04 -4.15
N ASP A 10 6.06 -0.93 -4.20
CA ASP A 10 6.75 0.24 -4.73
C ASP A 10 6.40 0.49 -6.21
N ALA A 11 6.28 -0.56 -7.02
CA ALA A 11 5.86 -0.46 -8.42
C ALA A 11 4.43 0.09 -8.58
N ILE A 12 3.50 -0.31 -7.70
CA ILE A 12 2.12 0.18 -7.72
C ILE A 12 2.08 1.67 -7.35
N LEU A 13 2.82 2.06 -6.31
CA LEU A 13 2.92 3.45 -5.87
C LEU A 13 3.58 4.33 -6.94
N ALA A 14 4.66 3.85 -7.55
CA ALA A 14 5.35 4.55 -8.63
C ALA A 14 4.42 4.77 -9.84
N ARG A 15 3.60 3.77 -10.19
CA ARG A 15 2.61 3.89 -11.28
C ARG A 15 1.54 4.93 -10.95
N HIS A 16 1.04 4.94 -9.72
CA HIS A 16 0.07 5.93 -9.27
C HIS A 16 0.62 7.36 -9.36
N ASP A 17 1.85 7.57 -8.89
CA ASP A 17 2.51 8.87 -8.90
C ASP A 17 2.88 9.33 -10.31
N GLU A 18 3.22 8.40 -11.19
CA GLU A 18 3.42 8.68 -12.62
C GLU A 18 2.13 9.17 -13.28
N LEU A 19 0.99 8.48 -13.04
CA LEU A 19 -0.32 8.92 -13.55
C LEU A 19 -0.70 10.31 -13.02
N GLN A 20 -0.47 10.58 -11.74
CA GLN A 20 -0.71 11.89 -11.14
C GLN A 20 0.14 12.99 -11.81
N ARG A 21 1.43 12.70 -12.06
CA ARG A 21 2.35 13.63 -12.73
C ARG A 21 1.94 13.92 -14.16
N GLN A 22 1.53 12.90 -14.91
CA GLN A 22 1.00 13.06 -16.26
C GLN A 22 -0.25 13.95 -16.26
N MET A 23 -1.20 13.71 -15.35
CA MET A 23 -2.40 14.54 -15.20
C MET A 23 -2.10 16.00 -14.83
N SER A 24 -1.04 16.24 -14.04
CA SER A 24 -0.64 17.58 -13.60
C SER A 24 0.20 18.34 -14.64
N GLY A 25 0.63 17.69 -15.72
CA GLY A 25 1.53 18.23 -16.74
C GLY A 25 0.96 19.30 -17.67
N GLY A 26 -0.30 19.71 -17.50
CA GLY A 26 -0.88 20.92 -18.09
C GLY A 26 -1.25 20.89 -19.58
N ASP A 27 -0.77 19.92 -20.37
CA ASP A 27 -0.94 19.90 -21.85
C ASP A 27 -1.67 18.63 -22.36
N LEU A 28 -2.70 18.20 -21.64
CA LEU A 28 -3.49 17.02 -21.98
C LEU A 28 -4.79 17.41 -22.72
N ALA A 29 -5.02 16.77 -23.87
CA ALA A 29 -6.33 16.81 -24.52
C ALA A 29 -7.43 16.30 -23.57
N PRO A 30 -8.66 16.87 -23.60
CA PRO A 30 -9.74 16.48 -22.69
C PRO A 30 -10.03 14.97 -22.66
N GLU A 31 -9.96 14.30 -23.82
CA GLU A 31 -10.16 12.85 -23.93
C GLU A 31 -9.07 12.05 -23.20
N LYS A 32 -7.81 12.49 -23.32
CA LYS A 32 -6.67 11.88 -22.59
C LYS A 32 -6.79 12.12 -21.10
N PHE A 33 -7.22 13.31 -20.67
CA PHE A 33 -7.43 13.60 -19.26
C PHE A 33 -8.50 12.68 -18.63
N VAL A 34 -9.63 12.47 -19.33
CA VAL A 34 -10.68 11.54 -18.86
C VAL A 34 -10.17 10.10 -18.79
N GLN A 35 -9.39 9.65 -19.78
CA GLN A 35 -8.80 8.32 -19.79
C GLN A 35 -7.82 8.12 -18.63
N LEU A 36 -6.89 9.06 -18.44
CA LEU A 36 -5.92 9.04 -17.34
C LEU A 36 -6.59 9.13 -15.97
N SER A 37 -7.65 9.94 -15.83
CA SER A 37 -8.40 10.05 -14.58
C SER A 37 -9.05 8.72 -14.19
N LYS A 38 -9.58 7.97 -15.17
CA LYS A 38 -10.15 6.64 -14.92
C LYS A 38 -9.06 5.67 -14.49
N GLU A 39 -7.95 5.62 -15.21
CA GLU A 39 -6.82 4.75 -14.87
C GLU A 39 -6.23 5.09 -13.50
N TYR A 40 -6.07 6.39 -13.20
CA TYR A 40 -5.62 6.90 -11.90
C TYR A 40 -6.57 6.46 -10.79
N ALA A 41 -7.88 6.55 -10.98
CA ALA A 41 -8.86 6.10 -10.00
C ALA A 41 -8.83 4.57 -9.78
N GLU A 42 -8.55 3.79 -10.83
CA GLU A 42 -8.41 2.33 -10.73
C GLU A 42 -7.13 1.94 -10.00
N VAL A 43 -5.99 2.48 -10.43
CA VAL A 43 -4.69 2.26 -9.79
C VAL A 43 -4.69 2.79 -8.36
N GLY A 44 -5.38 3.91 -8.10
CA GLY A 44 -5.52 4.51 -6.78
C GLY A 44 -6.06 3.54 -5.74
N ARG A 45 -7.06 2.73 -6.07
CA ARG A 45 -7.61 1.74 -5.11
C ARG A 45 -6.61 0.67 -4.72
N VAL A 46 -5.73 0.30 -5.64
CA VAL A 46 -4.66 -0.69 -5.40
C VAL A 46 -3.50 -0.03 -4.66
N ALA A 47 -3.16 1.21 -5.03
CA ALA A 47 -2.12 2.01 -4.39
C ALA A 47 -2.44 2.29 -2.93
N GLU A 48 -3.69 2.63 -2.59
CA GLU A 48 -4.12 2.81 -1.20
C GLU A 48 -3.90 1.54 -0.36
N ALA A 49 -4.31 0.37 -0.86
CA ALA A 49 -4.07 -0.90 -0.17
C ALA A 49 -2.58 -1.24 -0.06
N ALA A 50 -1.79 -0.88 -1.08
CA ALA A 50 -0.34 -1.05 -1.07
C ALA A 50 0.36 -0.14 -0.06
N ARG A 51 -0.09 1.12 0.08
CA ARG A 51 0.38 2.05 1.12
C ARG A 51 0.06 1.53 2.50
N GLU A 52 -1.15 1.04 2.71
CA GLU A 52 -1.57 0.49 4.01
C GLU A 52 -0.68 -0.70 4.42
N LEU A 53 -0.45 -1.64 3.49
CA LEU A 53 0.45 -2.75 3.76
C LEU A 53 1.89 -2.31 4.07
N ALA A 54 2.42 -1.34 3.32
CA ALA A 54 3.74 -0.78 3.60
C ALA A 54 3.80 -0.13 5.00
N ARG A 55 2.79 0.67 5.35
CA ARG A 55 2.66 1.34 6.64
C ARG A 55 2.64 0.35 7.78
N LEU A 56 1.81 -0.69 7.71
CA LEU A 56 1.72 -1.72 8.75
C LEU A 56 3.06 -2.46 8.95
N ARG A 57 3.80 -2.70 7.86
CA ARG A 57 5.13 -3.31 7.92
C ARG A 57 6.16 -2.38 8.57
N GLU A 58 6.12 -1.09 8.24
CA GLU A 58 6.98 -0.08 8.82
C GLU A 58 6.69 0.09 10.32
N GLU A 59 5.42 0.17 10.71
CA GLU A 59 4.99 0.21 12.11
C GLU A 59 5.48 -1.02 12.87
N PHE A 60 5.32 -2.22 12.30
CA PHE A 60 5.78 -3.45 12.92
C PHE A 60 7.31 -3.49 13.08
N ALA A 61 8.05 -2.95 12.11
CA ALA A 61 9.50 -2.82 12.19
C ALA A 61 9.92 -1.81 13.28
N ALA A 62 9.23 -0.67 13.36
CA ALA A 62 9.48 0.37 14.35
C ALA A 62 9.21 -0.11 15.79
N LEU A 63 8.21 -0.97 16.00
CA LEU A 63 7.99 -1.63 17.29
C LEU A 63 9.15 -2.52 17.72
N GLY A 64 9.93 -3.06 16.76
CA GLY A 64 11.11 -3.85 17.04
C GLY A 64 12.13 -3.10 17.92
N ASP A 65 12.31 -1.80 17.68
CA ASP A 65 13.21 -0.96 18.47
C ASP A 65 12.63 -0.66 19.86
N MET A 66 11.30 -0.59 20.00
CA MET A 66 10.62 -0.36 21.28
C MET A 66 10.61 -1.62 22.17
N LEU A 67 10.64 -2.82 21.58
CA LEU A 67 10.73 -4.10 22.31
C LEU A 67 12.08 -4.30 23.02
N ALA A 68 13.10 -3.52 22.66
CA ALA A 68 14.40 -3.53 23.32
C ALA A 68 14.37 -2.82 24.69
N ASP A 69 13.37 -1.97 24.96
CA ASP A 69 13.18 -1.29 26.24
C ASP A 69 12.23 -2.12 27.15
N PRO A 70 12.71 -2.60 28.32
CA PRO A 70 11.89 -3.39 29.25
C PRO A 70 10.63 -2.68 29.76
N GLU A 71 10.63 -1.35 29.83
CA GLU A 71 9.48 -0.57 30.32
C GLU A 71 8.40 -0.42 29.24
N LEU A 72 8.80 -0.36 27.97
CA LEU A 72 7.89 -0.24 26.82
C LEU A 72 7.47 -1.60 26.25
N LYS A 73 8.12 -2.68 26.67
CA LYS A 73 7.95 -4.02 26.12
C LYS A 73 6.51 -4.53 26.15
N GLU A 74 5.80 -4.41 27.27
CA GLU A 74 4.41 -4.91 27.37
C GLU A 74 3.47 -4.18 26.39
N MET A 75 3.62 -2.86 26.26
CA MET A 75 2.83 -2.06 25.32
C MET A 75 3.17 -2.40 23.87
N ALA A 76 4.46 -2.44 23.54
CA ALA A 76 4.94 -2.78 22.20
C ALA A 76 4.55 -4.22 21.80
N GLN A 77 4.46 -5.14 22.74
CA GLN A 77 4.11 -6.53 22.47
C GLN A 77 2.63 -6.68 22.08
N ALA A 78 1.72 -5.98 22.77
CA ALA A 78 0.29 -5.97 22.39
C ALA A 78 0.07 -5.34 21.00
N GLU A 79 0.79 -4.26 20.69
CA GLU A 79 0.70 -3.59 19.40
C GLU A 79 1.32 -4.44 18.27
N ALA A 80 2.45 -5.10 18.55
CA ALA A 80 3.09 -6.01 17.62
C ALA A 80 2.20 -7.22 17.29
N GLU A 81 1.48 -7.76 18.27
CA GLU A 81 0.50 -8.83 18.04
C GLU A 81 -0.64 -8.37 17.12
N ALA A 82 -1.20 -7.19 17.37
CA ALA A 82 -2.25 -6.62 16.51
C ALA A 82 -1.77 -6.41 15.07
N LEU A 83 -0.56 -5.87 14.88
CA LEU A 83 0.03 -5.69 13.55
C LEU A 83 0.35 -7.01 12.86
N ARG A 84 0.75 -8.04 13.61
CA ARG A 84 1.04 -9.38 13.08
C ARG A 84 -0.19 -10.06 12.48
N ASP A 85 -1.38 -9.72 12.98
CA ASP A 85 -2.67 -10.16 12.43
C ASP A 85 -3.17 -9.23 11.31
N ALA A 86 -2.90 -7.92 11.41
CA ALA A 86 -3.31 -6.93 10.42
C ALA A 86 -2.54 -7.06 9.09
N ILE A 87 -1.23 -7.34 9.13
CA ILE A 87 -0.39 -7.44 7.92
C ILE A 87 -0.93 -8.53 6.95
N PRO A 88 -1.19 -9.78 7.38
CA PRO A 88 -1.77 -10.80 6.49
C PRO A 88 -3.15 -10.41 5.92
N ALA A 89 -3.96 -9.67 6.67
CA ALA A 89 -5.25 -9.19 6.19
C ALA A 89 -5.07 -8.13 5.09
N ALA A 90 -4.16 -7.18 5.29
CA ALA A 90 -3.81 -6.16 4.29
C ALA A 90 -3.16 -6.78 3.03
N GLU A 91 -2.30 -7.79 3.20
CA GLU A 91 -1.75 -8.56 2.06
C GLU A 91 -2.86 -9.21 1.24
N ARG A 92 -3.86 -9.79 1.90
CA ARG A 92 -4.98 -10.46 1.23
C ARG A 92 -5.87 -9.45 0.52
N ASP A 93 -6.15 -8.30 1.13
CA ASP A 93 -6.91 -7.21 0.48
C ASP A 93 -6.18 -6.68 -0.76
N LEU A 94 -4.88 -6.42 -0.66
CA LEU A 94 -4.07 -6.00 -1.80
C LEU A 94 -4.03 -7.07 -2.90
N ALA A 95 -3.89 -8.35 -2.53
CA ALA A 95 -3.92 -9.45 -3.50
C ALA A 95 -5.24 -9.51 -4.26
N LEU A 96 -6.37 -9.31 -3.57
CA LEU A 96 -7.70 -9.27 -4.20
C LEU A 96 -7.87 -8.09 -5.15
N ARG A 97 -7.35 -6.92 -4.79
CA ARG A 97 -7.40 -5.71 -5.63
C ARG A 97 -6.49 -5.77 -6.84
N LEU A 98 -5.41 -6.56 -6.76
CA LEU A 98 -4.51 -6.82 -7.88
C LEU A 98 -5.08 -7.80 -8.91
N LEU A 99 -6.14 -8.54 -8.57
CA LEU A 99 -6.80 -9.40 -9.53
C LEU A 99 -7.51 -8.54 -10.59
N PRO A 100 -7.39 -8.89 -11.88
CA PRO A 100 -8.17 -8.24 -12.91
C PRO A 100 -9.66 -8.39 -12.57
N ARG A 101 -10.42 -7.30 -12.75
CA ARG A 101 -11.88 -7.30 -12.54
C ARG A 101 -12.66 -8.16 -13.54
N ASP A 102 -11.97 -8.83 -14.46
CA ASP A 102 -12.53 -9.72 -15.49
C ASP A 102 -12.24 -11.20 -15.16
N SER A 103 -13.01 -11.76 -14.23
CA SER A 103 -13.36 -13.18 -14.21
C SER A 103 -14.88 -13.30 -14.10
#